data_AF-A0A6D2C6Z1-F1
#
_entry.id   AF-A0A6D2C6Z1-F1
#
_cell.length_a   1.000
_cell.length_b   1.000
_cell.length_c   1.000
_cell.angle_alpha   90.00
_cell.angle_beta   90.00
_cell.angle_gamma   90.00
#
_symmetry.space_group_name_H-M   'P 1'
#
loop_
_entity.id
_entity.type
_entity.pdbx_description
1 polymer ?
#
loop_
_entity_poly.entity_id
_entity_poly.type
_entity_poly.pdbx_seq_one_letter_code
_entity_poly.pdbx_strand_id
1 'polypeptide(L)'
;MGVFIRLFKVSTKAKILMPLAFIAFANVAFADSESLQKLFKEYNISKDKQEHIKKQCDMANFDFNPKNKQEQTYLFETTQIDCWVQSLGEVLGSTQGILASLNYGYNEYDKLLNKYYKLYRTELKKKGKTTPTGAFSHEPSIEKGQDTLLEEQRAWLKLRDSYEAYTKTHHAHIYDINGGGTIYSIEASNARLGFLKMRVNELFSRYLMMITDGDIGFDSLFGCNVDGDI
;
A
#
# COMPACT_ATOMS: atom_id res chain seq x y z
N MET A 1 6.48 5.90 24.30
CA MET A 1 7.66 5.79 23.42
C MET A 1 8.01 4.34 23.00
N GLY A 2 7.21 3.31 23.34
CA GLY A 2 7.54 1.89 23.06
C GLY A 2 6.56 1.11 22.17
N VAL A 3 5.49 1.74 21.67
CA VAL A 3 4.47 1.07 20.83
C VAL A 3 4.84 1.13 19.34
N PHE A 4 5.51 2.19 18.90
CA PHE A 4 5.94 2.37 17.50
C PHE A 4 7.02 1.39 17.04
N ILE A 5 7.84 0.86 17.96
CA ILE A 5 9.00 0.02 17.62
C ILE A 5 8.60 -1.44 17.32
N ARG A 6 7.44 -1.91 17.83
CA ARG A 6 7.09 -3.34 17.74
C ARG A 6 6.50 -3.78 16.40
N LEU A 7 6.04 -2.88 15.55
CA LEU A 7 5.49 -3.22 14.22
C LEU A 7 6.51 -3.16 13.08
N PHE A 8 7.72 -2.62 13.30
CA PHE A 8 8.70 -2.33 12.23
C PHE A 8 10.08 -2.97 12.43
N LYS A 9 10.16 -4.15 13.08
CA LYS A 9 11.41 -4.93 13.06
C LYS A 9 11.58 -5.66 11.73
N VAL A 10 12.00 -4.93 10.69
CA VAL A 10 12.64 -5.55 9.52
C VAL A 10 14.14 -5.64 9.83
N SER A 11 14.59 -6.88 10.02
CA SER A 11 15.97 -7.23 10.33
C SER A 11 16.88 -6.92 9.15
N THR A 12 17.71 -5.88 9.26
CA THR A 12 18.86 -5.63 8.39
C THR A 12 19.95 -6.68 8.66
N LYS A 13 20.12 -7.63 7.73
CA LYS A 13 21.34 -8.43 7.61
C LYS A 13 21.92 -8.27 6.20
N ALA A 14 23.24 -8.14 6.16
CA ALA A 14 23.99 -7.56 5.06
C ALA A 14 24.34 -8.53 3.91
N LYS A 15 24.46 -7.91 2.73
CA LYS A 15 25.26 -8.22 1.53
C LYS A 15 24.99 -9.54 0.79
N ILE A 16 24.41 -9.42 -0.41
CA ILE A 16 24.94 -9.95 -1.69
C ILE A 16 24.73 -8.89 -2.79
N LEU A 17 25.76 -8.61 -3.57
CA LEU A 17 25.82 -7.59 -4.62
C LEU A 17 25.34 -8.21 -5.96
N MET A 18 24.29 -7.69 -6.59
CA MET A 18 23.97 -7.97 -8.01
C MET A 18 23.32 -6.73 -8.69
N PRO A 19 23.43 -6.60 -10.03
CA PRO A 19 23.95 -5.39 -10.66
C PRO A 19 22.95 -4.27 -10.97
N LEU A 20 23.48 -3.05 -10.84
CA LEU A 20 22.93 -1.69 -10.96
C LEU A 20 22.24 -1.28 -12.29
N ALA A 21 21.86 -2.19 -13.18
CA ALA A 21 21.56 -1.80 -14.57
C ALA A 21 20.10 -1.35 -14.90
N PHE A 22 19.16 -1.31 -13.95
CA PHE A 22 17.75 -0.98 -14.25
C PHE A 22 17.17 0.24 -13.50
N ILE A 23 18.04 1.02 -12.84
CA ILE A 23 17.67 2.13 -11.95
C ILE A 23 17.08 3.34 -12.70
N ALA A 24 17.22 3.46 -14.03
CA ALA A 24 16.94 4.73 -14.71
C ALA A 24 15.46 5.08 -14.97
N PHE A 25 14.53 4.12 -15.03
CA PHE A 25 13.15 4.43 -15.50
C PHE A 25 12.06 4.41 -14.42
N ALA A 26 12.30 3.83 -13.24
CA ALA A 26 11.33 3.87 -12.13
C ALA A 26 11.59 5.00 -11.12
N ASN A 27 12.82 5.54 -11.09
CA ASN A 27 13.26 6.45 -10.03
C ASN A 27 12.75 7.89 -10.13
N VAL A 28 12.32 8.34 -11.31
CA VAL A 28 11.95 9.76 -11.49
C VAL A 28 10.49 10.04 -11.14
N ALA A 29 9.61 9.02 -11.13
CA ALA A 29 8.16 9.26 -11.04
C ALA A 29 7.61 9.44 -9.62
N PHE A 30 8.25 8.88 -8.58
CA PHE A 30 7.72 8.92 -7.21
C PHE A 30 8.44 9.92 -6.29
N ALA A 31 9.75 10.13 -6.47
CA ALA A 31 10.54 11.02 -5.60
C ALA A 31 10.22 12.52 -5.76
N ASP A 32 9.51 12.88 -6.83
CA ASP A 32 8.99 14.23 -7.11
C ASP A 32 7.49 14.20 -7.45
N SER A 33 6.73 13.36 -6.75
CA SER A 33 5.27 13.37 -6.89
C SER A 33 4.69 14.74 -6.48
N GLU A 34 3.68 15.21 -7.21
CA GLU A 34 3.00 16.49 -6.92
C GLU A 34 2.47 16.54 -5.48
N SER A 35 2.01 15.41 -4.97
CA SER A 35 1.54 15.25 -3.59
C SER A 35 2.66 15.45 -2.56
N LEU A 36 3.86 14.91 -2.81
CA LEU A 36 5.00 15.08 -1.93
C LEU A 36 5.49 16.54 -1.94
N GLN A 37 5.57 17.17 -3.12
CA GLN A 37 5.95 18.58 -3.26
C GLN A 37 4.93 19.52 -2.60
N LYS A 38 3.64 19.22 -2.72
CA LYS A 38 2.58 19.94 -2.02
C LYS A 38 2.75 19.85 -0.50
N LEU A 39 3.03 18.66 0.03
CA LEU A 39 3.23 18.43 1.45
C LEU A 39 4.48 19.16 1.99
N PHE A 40 5.59 19.11 1.24
CA PHE A 40 6.80 19.88 1.57
C PHE A 40 6.53 21.38 1.68
N LYS A 41 5.75 21.93 0.75
CA LYS A 41 5.37 23.34 0.76
C LYS A 41 4.42 23.68 1.91
N GLU A 42 3.42 22.84 2.15
CA GLU A 42 2.40 23.07 3.19
C GLU A 42 3.01 23.08 4.61
N TYR A 43 3.98 22.20 4.86
CA TYR A 43 4.64 22.08 6.17
C TYR A 43 5.98 22.81 6.27
N ASN A 44 6.34 23.63 5.26
CA ASN A 44 7.61 24.35 5.18
C ASN A 44 8.84 23.46 5.47
N ILE A 45 8.86 22.26 4.91
CA ILE A 45 9.99 21.33 5.09
C ILE A 45 11.21 21.91 4.36
N SER A 46 12.29 22.15 5.10
CA SER A 46 13.52 22.71 4.57
C SER A 46 14.23 21.76 3.59
N LYS A 47 15.03 22.30 2.66
CA LYS A 47 15.65 21.51 1.59
C LYS A 47 16.56 20.40 2.11
N ASP A 48 17.32 20.66 3.18
CA ASP A 48 18.16 19.67 3.87
C ASP A 48 17.34 18.49 4.39
N LYS A 49 16.15 18.74 4.95
CA LYS A 49 15.23 17.70 5.40
C LYS A 49 14.64 16.93 4.22
N GLN A 50 14.28 17.61 3.14
CA GLN A 50 13.79 16.95 1.92
C GLN A 50 14.86 16.01 1.34
N GLU A 51 16.11 16.48 1.22
CA GLU A 51 17.24 15.68 0.74
C GLU A 51 17.54 14.50 1.67
N HIS A 52 17.47 14.71 2.99
CA HIS A 52 17.61 13.64 3.97
C HIS A 52 16.59 12.52 3.75
N ILE A 53 15.30 12.87 3.59
CA ILE A 53 14.26 11.88 3.35
C ILE A 53 14.47 11.20 1.99
N LYS A 54 14.76 11.96 0.93
CA LYS A 54 15.06 11.41 -0.41
C LYS A 54 16.17 10.36 -0.35
N LYS A 55 17.22 10.63 0.42
CA LYS A 55 18.34 9.71 0.61
C LYS A 55 17.97 8.46 1.43
N GLN A 56 17.13 8.61 2.45
CA GLN A 56 16.65 7.45 3.23
C GLN A 56 15.78 6.53 2.38
N CYS A 57 14.86 7.11 1.61
CA CYS A 57 13.90 6.39 0.77
C CYS A 57 14.42 6.09 -0.64
N ASP A 58 15.74 6.15 -0.83
CA ASP A 58 16.41 5.72 -2.05
C ASP A 58 16.30 4.20 -2.20
N MET A 59 15.95 3.78 -3.41
CA MET A 59 15.87 2.37 -3.83
C MET A 59 17.09 1.54 -3.46
N ALA A 60 18.28 2.13 -3.52
CA ALA A 60 19.53 1.44 -3.25
C ALA A 60 19.62 0.90 -1.80
N ASN A 61 18.75 1.37 -0.90
CA ASN A 61 18.71 0.95 0.49
C ASN A 61 17.78 -0.25 0.75
N PHE A 62 17.03 -0.71 -0.25
CA PHE A 62 16.08 -1.81 -0.09
C PHE A 62 16.59 -3.10 -0.72
N ASP A 63 16.55 -4.18 0.05
CA ASP A 63 16.88 -5.53 -0.41
C ASP A 63 15.58 -6.27 -0.74
N PHE A 64 15.38 -6.58 -2.02
CA PHE A 64 14.24 -7.32 -2.52
C PHE A 64 14.73 -8.56 -3.25
N ASN A 65 14.00 -9.67 -3.09
CA ASN A 65 14.19 -10.88 -3.90
C ASN A 65 12.95 -11.16 -4.77
N PRO A 66 12.64 -10.30 -5.76
CA PRO A 66 11.44 -10.44 -6.57
C PRO A 66 11.58 -11.61 -7.56
N LYS A 67 10.50 -12.36 -7.79
CA LYS A 67 10.49 -13.46 -8.77
C LYS A 67 10.38 -12.94 -10.21
N ASN A 68 9.80 -11.75 -10.40
CA ASN A 68 9.65 -11.12 -11.71
C ASN A 68 9.62 -9.59 -11.63
N LYS A 69 9.65 -8.93 -12.79
CA LYS A 69 9.68 -7.47 -12.92
C LYS A 69 8.44 -6.79 -12.31
N GLN A 70 7.27 -7.41 -12.40
CA GLN A 70 6.01 -6.86 -11.89
C GLN A 70 6.00 -6.86 -10.36
N GLU A 71 6.48 -7.95 -9.74
CA GLU A 71 6.70 -8.05 -8.30
C GLU A 71 7.75 -7.05 -7.82
N GLN A 72 8.87 -6.93 -8.54
CA GLN A 72 9.87 -5.91 -8.22
C GLN A 72 9.29 -4.49 -8.22
N THR A 73 8.48 -4.18 -9.24
CA THR A 73 7.83 -2.86 -9.36
C THR A 73 6.86 -2.63 -8.20
N TYR A 74 6.07 -3.65 -7.84
CA TYR A 74 5.14 -3.57 -6.73
C TYR A 74 5.84 -3.31 -5.40
N LEU A 75 6.82 -4.16 -5.06
CA LEU A 75 7.60 -4.05 -3.84
C LEU A 75 8.25 -2.67 -3.74
N PHE A 76 8.84 -2.19 -4.84
CA PHE A 76 9.40 -0.85 -4.90
C PHE A 76 8.37 0.23 -4.56
N GLU A 77 7.23 0.25 -5.25
CA GLU A 77 6.21 1.29 -5.07
C GLU A 77 5.67 1.30 -3.63
N THR A 78 5.35 0.12 -3.07
CA THR A 78 4.82 0.03 -1.71
C THR A 78 5.85 0.37 -0.65
N THR A 79 7.09 -0.12 -0.79
CA THR A 79 8.16 0.15 0.19
C THR A 79 8.59 1.61 0.15
N GLN A 80 8.62 2.22 -1.03
CA GLN A 80 8.95 3.63 -1.15
C GLN A 80 7.88 4.49 -0.48
N ILE A 81 6.58 4.24 -0.72
CA ILE A 81 5.50 4.95 -0.03
C ILE A 81 5.61 4.78 1.49
N ASP A 82 5.82 3.55 1.97
CA ASP A 82 5.94 3.27 3.39
C ASP A 82 7.14 3.99 4.03
N CYS A 83 8.28 4.03 3.34
CA CYS A 83 9.43 4.83 3.77
C CYS A 83 9.11 6.31 3.86
N TRP A 84 8.46 6.88 2.82
CA TRP A 84 8.05 8.28 2.84
C TRP A 84 7.13 8.60 4.02
N VAL A 85 6.12 7.76 4.28
CA VAL A 85 5.20 7.93 5.41
C VAL A 85 5.97 7.97 6.73
N GLN A 86 6.91 7.04 6.92
CA GLN A 86 7.72 6.97 8.13
C GLN A 86 8.62 8.20 8.28
N SER A 87 9.47 8.47 7.29
CA SER A 87 10.46 9.55 7.37
C SER A 87 9.79 10.93 7.44
N LEU A 88 8.67 11.15 6.73
CA LEU A 88 7.88 12.38 6.89
C LEU A 88 7.31 12.50 8.31
N GLY A 89 6.79 11.41 8.88
CA GLY A 89 6.28 11.39 10.25
C GLY A 89 7.36 11.76 11.27
N GLU A 90 8.57 11.24 11.10
CA GLU A 90 9.75 11.56 11.93
C GLU A 90 10.18 13.02 11.77
N VAL A 91 10.31 13.51 10.53
CA VAL A 91 10.79 14.86 10.22
C VAL A 91 9.80 15.95 10.67
N LEU A 92 8.50 15.69 10.55
CA LEU A 92 7.47 16.64 10.96
C LEU A 92 7.24 16.63 12.48
N GLY A 93 7.46 15.49 13.16
CA GLY A 93 7.59 15.34 14.62
C GLY A 93 6.37 15.69 15.49
N SER A 94 5.36 16.35 14.92
CA SER A 94 4.10 16.70 15.59
C SER A 94 2.99 15.72 15.24
N THR A 95 1.94 15.64 16.06
CA THR A 95 0.75 14.85 15.72
C THR A 95 0.19 15.24 14.36
N GLN A 96 0.03 16.54 14.09
CA GLN A 96 -0.50 17.00 12.80
C GLN A 96 0.42 16.60 11.64
N GLY A 97 1.73 16.65 11.87
CA GLY A 97 2.73 16.13 10.95
C GLY A 97 2.57 14.64 10.65
N ILE A 98 2.44 13.81 11.69
CA ILE A 98 2.22 12.37 11.54
C ILE A 98 0.92 12.09 10.78
N LEU A 99 -0.16 12.79 11.10
CA LEU A 99 -1.44 12.67 10.39
C LEU A 99 -1.31 13.08 8.92
N ALA A 100 -0.54 14.12 8.62
CA ALA A 100 -0.25 14.54 7.25
C ALA A 100 0.52 13.47 6.48
N SER A 101 1.52 12.86 7.10
CA SER A 101 2.28 11.73 6.52
C SER A 101 1.39 10.53 6.24
N LEU A 102 0.49 10.19 7.17
CA LEU A 102 -0.48 9.10 6.97
C LEU A 102 -1.47 9.41 5.85
N ASN A 103 -1.94 10.66 5.75
CA ASN A 103 -2.81 11.11 4.68
C ASN A 103 -2.10 11.09 3.31
N TYR A 104 -0.81 11.46 3.27
CA TYR A 104 0.03 11.27 2.09
C TYR A 104 0.07 9.79 1.67
N GLY A 105 0.38 8.89 2.61
CA GLY A 105 0.39 7.45 2.36
C GLY A 105 -0.94 6.95 1.81
N TYR A 106 -2.06 7.35 2.42
CA TYR A 106 -3.40 6.98 1.97
C TYR A 106 -3.64 7.41 0.51
N ASN A 107 -3.30 8.64 0.16
CA ASN A 107 -3.49 9.16 -1.20
C ASN A 107 -2.61 8.42 -2.23
N GLU A 108 -1.36 8.09 -1.89
CA GLU A 108 -0.49 7.32 -2.79
C GLU A 108 -0.97 5.87 -2.96
N TYR A 109 -1.43 5.23 -1.88
CA TYR A 109 -2.01 3.89 -1.97
C TYR A 109 -3.33 3.88 -2.76
N ASP A 110 -4.13 4.96 -2.74
CA ASP A 110 -5.35 5.05 -3.56
C ASP A 110 -5.02 5.16 -5.06
N LYS A 111 -3.88 5.77 -5.42
CA LYS A 111 -3.35 5.72 -6.78
C LYS A 111 -2.94 4.29 -7.15
N LEU A 112 -2.28 3.56 -6.26
CA LEU A 112 -1.92 2.15 -6.48
C LEU A 112 -3.17 1.26 -6.61
N LEU A 113 -4.20 1.48 -5.79
CA LEU A 113 -5.49 0.79 -5.88
C LEU A 113 -6.05 0.91 -7.30
N ASN A 114 -6.14 2.14 -7.82
CA ASN A 114 -6.63 2.40 -9.17
C ASN A 114 -5.74 1.80 -10.26
N LYS A 115 -4.42 1.86 -10.09
CA LYS A 115 -3.43 1.27 -11.02
C LYS A 115 -3.63 -0.23 -11.12
N TYR A 116 -3.60 -0.95 -10.00
CA TYR A 116 -3.68 -2.41 -9.98
C TYR A 116 -5.07 -2.94 -10.34
N TYR A 117 -6.13 -2.22 -10.00
CA TYR A 117 -7.48 -2.50 -10.52
C TYR A 117 -7.52 -2.49 -12.06
N LYS A 118 -6.95 -1.44 -12.68
CA LYS A 118 -6.92 -1.31 -14.15
C LYS A 118 -6.07 -2.39 -14.80
N LEU A 119 -4.92 -2.72 -14.22
CA LEU A 119 -4.05 -3.80 -14.71
C LEU A 119 -4.76 -5.15 -14.64
N TYR A 120 -5.31 -5.51 -13.48
CA TYR A 120 -6.05 -6.77 -13.30
C TYR A 120 -7.23 -6.90 -14.27
N ARG A 121 -8.06 -5.86 -14.36
CA ARG A 121 -9.21 -5.83 -15.27
C ARG A 121 -8.80 -5.96 -16.74
N THR A 122 -7.66 -5.41 -17.13
CA THR A 122 -7.13 -5.51 -18.50
C THR A 122 -6.74 -6.96 -18.82
N GLU A 123 -6.05 -7.64 -17.91
CA GLU A 123 -5.66 -9.04 -18.11
C GLU A 123 -6.86 -10.00 -18.10
N LEU A 124 -7.87 -9.76 -17.27
CA LEU A 124 -9.15 -10.49 -17.30
C LEU A 124 -9.82 -10.41 -18.68
N LYS A 125 -9.87 -9.21 -19.28
CA LYS A 125 -10.45 -9.03 -20.63
C LYS A 125 -9.65 -9.76 -21.69
N LYS A 126 -8.31 -9.74 -21.61
CA LYS A 126 -7.43 -10.40 -22.59
C LYS A 126 -7.59 -11.91 -22.59
N LYS A 127 -7.66 -12.54 -21.42
CA LYS A 127 -7.77 -14.00 -21.31
C LYS A 127 -9.16 -14.52 -21.71
N GLY A 128 -10.13 -13.65 -22.00
CA GLY A 128 -11.48 -14.05 -22.42
C GLY A 128 -12.17 -14.98 -21.42
N LYS A 129 -11.69 -15.01 -20.16
CA LYS A 129 -12.19 -15.88 -19.10
C LYS A 129 -13.58 -15.40 -18.70
N THR A 130 -14.55 -15.96 -19.42
CA THR A 130 -15.98 -15.90 -19.13
C THR A 130 -16.36 -16.97 -18.10
N THR A 131 -15.52 -17.98 -17.91
CA THR A 131 -15.78 -19.13 -17.03
C THR A 131 -14.80 -19.18 -15.85
N PRO A 132 -15.30 -19.32 -14.60
CA PRO A 132 -14.46 -19.58 -13.42
C PRO A 132 -13.66 -20.87 -13.66
N THR A 133 -12.35 -20.82 -13.51
CA THR A 133 -11.48 -22.01 -13.66
C THR A 133 -10.79 -22.27 -12.34
N GLY A 134 -11.55 -22.79 -11.39
CA GLY A 134 -11.08 -23.23 -10.08
C GLY A 134 -12.23 -23.80 -9.25
N ALA A 135 -11.92 -24.62 -8.25
CA ALA A 135 -12.90 -25.20 -7.31
C ALA A 135 -13.65 -24.15 -6.46
N PHE A 136 -13.34 -22.86 -6.64
CA PHE A 136 -14.02 -21.71 -6.05
C PHE A 136 -14.77 -20.94 -7.14
N SER A 137 -16.10 -20.98 -7.08
CA SER A 137 -17.04 -20.39 -8.05
C SER A 137 -17.13 -18.85 -8.01
N HIS A 138 -16.14 -18.14 -7.46
CA HIS A 138 -16.21 -16.70 -7.17
C HIS A 138 -15.15 -15.88 -7.94
N GLU A 139 -14.49 -16.47 -8.94
CA GLU A 139 -13.58 -15.71 -9.80
C GLU A 139 -14.35 -14.65 -10.61
N PRO A 140 -13.86 -13.41 -10.68
CA PRO A 140 -14.50 -12.38 -11.49
C PRO A 140 -14.51 -12.76 -12.98
N SER A 141 -15.66 -12.61 -13.63
CA SER A 141 -15.87 -12.85 -15.05
C SER A 141 -16.31 -11.57 -15.74
N ILE A 142 -15.98 -11.46 -17.03
CA ILE A 142 -16.44 -10.37 -17.89
C ILE A 142 -17.23 -11.01 -19.03
N GLU A 143 -18.52 -11.28 -18.77
CA GLU A 143 -19.46 -11.77 -19.78
C GLU A 143 -20.15 -10.60 -20.50
N LYS A 144 -20.82 -10.88 -21.63
CA LYS A 144 -21.56 -9.87 -22.41
C LYS A 144 -22.61 -9.16 -21.52
N GLY A 145 -22.22 -8.02 -20.95
CA GLY A 145 -23.07 -7.16 -20.13
C GLY A 145 -22.79 -7.19 -18.62
N GLN A 146 -21.96 -8.10 -18.11
CA GLN A 146 -21.70 -8.23 -16.67
C GLN A 146 -20.19 -8.20 -16.38
N ASP A 147 -19.76 -7.17 -15.65
CA ASP A 147 -18.38 -6.98 -15.19
C ASP A 147 -18.38 -7.16 -13.67
N THR A 148 -18.28 -8.41 -13.22
CA THR A 148 -18.39 -8.73 -11.79
C THR A 148 -17.24 -8.15 -10.99
N LEU A 149 -16.08 -7.90 -11.61
CA LEU A 149 -14.98 -7.17 -10.98
C LEU A 149 -15.33 -5.70 -10.71
N LEU A 150 -16.05 -5.04 -11.62
CA LEU A 150 -16.55 -3.68 -11.39
C LEU A 150 -17.56 -3.63 -10.24
N GLU A 151 -18.43 -4.63 -10.14
CA GLU A 151 -19.40 -4.75 -9.05
C GLU A 151 -18.70 -5.02 -7.71
N GLU A 152 -17.75 -5.94 -7.68
CA GLU A 152 -16.90 -6.23 -6.51
C GLU A 152 -16.19 -4.95 -6.04
N GLN A 153 -15.56 -4.21 -6.97
CA GLN A 153 -14.87 -2.97 -6.62
C GLN A 153 -15.82 -1.88 -6.11
N ARG A 154 -17.03 -1.76 -6.68
CA ARG A 154 -18.06 -0.83 -6.17
C ARG A 154 -18.52 -1.21 -4.78
N ALA A 155 -18.72 -2.49 -4.51
CA ALA A 155 -19.10 -2.99 -3.19
C ALA A 155 -17.98 -2.74 -2.17
N TRP A 156 -16.72 -2.99 -2.55
CA TRP A 156 -15.57 -2.71 -1.72
C TRP A 156 -15.43 -1.22 -1.39
N LEU A 157 -15.65 -0.32 -2.36
CA LEU A 157 -15.63 1.12 -2.11
C LEU A 157 -16.71 1.54 -1.09
N LYS A 158 -17.93 0.98 -1.18
CA LYS A 158 -18.98 1.22 -0.17
C LYS A 158 -18.58 0.70 1.20
N LEU A 159 -17.94 -0.47 1.27
CA LEU A 159 -17.41 -1.03 2.51
C LEU A 159 -16.33 -0.14 3.11
N ARG A 160 -15.38 0.33 2.29
CA ARG A 160 -14.35 1.29 2.70
C ARG A 160 -14.98 2.54 3.30
N ASP A 161 -15.89 3.19 2.58
CA ASP A 161 -16.51 4.44 3.02
C ASP A 161 -17.29 4.25 4.34
N SER A 162 -17.95 3.09 4.50
CA SER A 162 -18.63 2.70 5.75
C SER A 162 -17.65 2.46 6.90
N TYR A 163 -16.53 1.78 6.63
CA TYR A 163 -15.47 1.52 7.60
C TYR A 163 -14.79 2.82 8.05
N GLU A 164 -14.58 3.76 7.14
CA GLU A 164 -14.03 5.08 7.47
C GLU A 164 -14.99 5.90 8.34
N ALA A 165 -16.29 5.87 8.04
CA ALA A 165 -17.32 6.50 8.85
C ALA A 165 -17.40 5.88 10.26
N TYR A 166 -17.33 4.55 10.35
CA TYR A 166 -17.26 3.83 11.63
C TYR A 166 -16.02 4.25 12.41
N THR A 167 -14.84 4.22 11.81
CA THR A 167 -13.57 4.55 12.48
C THR A 167 -13.58 5.98 13.01
N LYS A 168 -14.14 6.93 12.24
CA LYS A 168 -14.30 8.32 12.67
C LYS A 168 -15.25 8.46 13.87
N THR A 169 -16.37 7.73 13.84
CA THR A 169 -17.37 7.75 14.92
C THR A 169 -16.84 7.09 16.19
N HIS A 170 -16.22 5.92 16.04
CA HIS A 170 -15.58 5.19 17.13
C HIS A 170 -14.44 6.01 17.74
N HIS A 171 -13.62 6.67 16.93
CA HIS A 171 -12.61 7.62 17.40
C HIS A 171 -13.23 8.73 18.27
N ALA A 172 -14.30 9.39 17.81
CA ALA A 172 -14.96 10.44 18.58
C ALA A 172 -15.45 9.91 19.94
N HIS A 173 -16.10 8.74 19.93
CA HIS A 173 -16.59 8.10 21.15
C HIS A 173 -15.46 7.77 22.14
N ILE A 174 -14.36 7.17 21.67
CA ILE A 174 -13.20 6.81 22.50
C ILE A 174 -12.48 8.07 23.01
N TYR A 175 -12.37 9.11 22.19
CA TYR A 175 -11.81 10.40 22.57
C TYR A 175 -12.63 11.05 23.71
N ASP A 176 -13.96 11.05 23.59
CA ASP A 176 -14.86 11.64 24.58
C ASP A 176 -14.82 10.89 25.92
N ILE A 177 -14.78 9.55 25.90
CA ILE A 177 -14.73 8.73 27.13
C ILE A 177 -13.38 8.86 27.85
N ASN A 178 -12.26 8.93 27.12
CA ASN A 178 -10.92 8.94 27.71
C ASN A 178 -10.39 10.34 28.03
N GLY A 179 -11.19 11.39 27.87
CA GLY A 179 -10.78 12.77 28.17
C GLY A 179 -9.81 13.36 27.14
N GLY A 180 -9.84 12.84 25.90
CA GLY A 180 -9.04 13.28 24.77
C GLY A 180 -7.77 12.47 24.53
N GLY A 181 -6.90 12.99 23.67
CA GLY A 181 -5.64 12.35 23.28
C GLY A 181 -5.48 12.25 21.77
N THR A 182 -4.35 12.73 21.26
CA THR A 182 -4.06 12.74 19.82
C THR A 182 -3.65 11.37 19.26
N ILE A 183 -3.37 10.40 20.15
CA ILE A 183 -3.01 9.03 19.77
C ILE A 183 -4.15 8.34 19.02
N TYR A 184 -5.41 8.59 19.40
CA TYR A 184 -6.56 7.98 18.75
C TYR A 184 -6.71 8.44 17.29
N SER A 185 -6.39 9.70 16.98
CA SER A 185 -6.42 10.20 15.59
C SER A 185 -5.38 9.50 14.71
N ILE A 186 -4.22 9.18 15.30
CA ILE A 186 -3.15 8.44 14.63
C ILE A 186 -3.59 6.98 14.41
N GLU A 187 -4.18 6.34 15.41
CA GLU A 187 -4.72 4.97 15.31
C GLU A 187 -5.81 4.87 14.25
N ALA A 188 -6.78 5.78 14.25
CA ALA A 188 -7.83 5.87 13.23
C ALA A 188 -7.25 6.04 11.82
N SER A 189 -6.25 6.91 11.66
CA SER A 189 -5.61 7.13 10.35
C SER A 189 -4.81 5.92 9.88
N ASN A 190 -4.11 5.23 10.79
CA ASN A 190 -3.43 3.97 10.50
C ASN A 190 -4.40 2.87 10.07
N ALA A 191 -5.54 2.74 10.75
CA ALA A 191 -6.57 1.76 10.42
C ALA A 191 -7.13 1.98 9.00
N ARG A 192 -7.43 3.24 8.65
CA ARG A 192 -7.86 3.63 7.30
C ARG A 192 -6.81 3.28 6.23
N LEU A 193 -5.54 3.61 6.49
CA LEU A 193 -4.44 3.28 5.58
C LEU A 193 -4.28 1.75 5.45
N GLY A 194 -4.30 1.01 6.54
CA GLY A 194 -4.18 -0.45 6.55
C GLY A 194 -5.27 -1.13 5.73
N PHE A 195 -6.52 -0.70 5.88
CA PHE A 195 -7.65 -1.23 5.12
C PHE A 195 -7.47 -1.04 3.59
N LEU A 196 -6.95 0.11 3.18
CA LEU A 196 -6.63 0.39 1.77
C LEU A 196 -5.45 -0.48 1.27
N LYS A 197 -4.38 -0.61 2.05
CA LYS A 197 -3.21 -1.44 1.71
C LYS A 197 -3.59 -2.89 1.43
N MET A 198 -4.50 -3.46 2.23
CA MET A 198 -4.98 -4.83 2.04
C MET A 198 -5.61 -5.03 0.66
N ARG A 199 -6.43 -4.09 0.18
CA ARG A 199 -7.04 -4.18 -1.14
C ARG A 199 -6.04 -3.99 -2.28
N VAL A 200 -5.04 -3.13 -2.08
CA VAL A 200 -3.94 -2.97 -3.05
C VAL A 200 -3.14 -4.28 -3.19
N ASN A 201 -2.78 -4.92 -2.06
CA ASN A 201 -2.14 -6.24 -2.04
C ASN A 201 -2.98 -7.28 -2.80
N GLU A 202 -4.27 -7.34 -2.50
CA GLU A 202 -5.18 -8.30 -3.14
C GLU A 202 -5.26 -8.10 -4.67
N LEU A 203 -5.47 -6.86 -5.12
CA LEU A 203 -5.56 -6.55 -6.55
C LEU A 203 -4.26 -6.84 -7.30
N PHE A 204 -3.11 -6.52 -6.69
CA PHE A 204 -1.82 -6.86 -7.27
C PHE A 204 -1.62 -8.38 -7.38
N SER A 205 -2.00 -9.12 -6.34
CA SER A 205 -1.90 -10.59 -6.31
C SER A 205 -2.73 -11.23 -7.41
N ARG A 206 -4.00 -10.82 -7.54
CA ARG A 206 -4.88 -11.29 -8.61
C ARG A 206 -4.36 -10.91 -10.00
N TYR A 207 -3.81 -9.71 -10.17
CA TYR A 207 -3.12 -9.32 -11.39
C TYR A 207 -1.93 -10.24 -11.70
N LEU A 208 -1.08 -10.51 -10.71
CA LEU A 208 0.10 -11.35 -10.87
C LEU A 208 -0.29 -12.78 -11.28
N MET A 209 -1.26 -13.38 -10.60
CA MET A 209 -1.84 -14.69 -10.95
C MET A 209 -2.42 -14.74 -12.37
N MET A 210 -2.84 -13.60 -12.93
CA MET A 210 -3.33 -13.56 -14.30
C MET A 210 -2.21 -13.56 -15.34
N ILE A 211 -1.04 -13.00 -15.02
CA ILE A 211 0.08 -12.89 -15.96
C ILE A 211 1.13 -14.00 -15.81
N THR A 212 1.20 -14.64 -14.65
CA THR A 212 1.94 -15.87 -14.42
C THR A 212 0.93 -17.01 -14.41
N ASP A 213 1.10 -18.09 -15.16
CA ASP A 213 0.10 -19.15 -15.36
C ASP A 213 -0.24 -19.96 -14.08
N GLY A 214 -0.84 -19.32 -13.07
CA GLY A 214 -1.32 -19.92 -11.83
C GLY A 214 -0.24 -20.31 -10.81
N ASP A 215 1.05 -20.27 -11.16
CA ASP A 215 2.13 -20.88 -10.37
C ASP A 215 2.68 -20.01 -9.22
N ILE A 216 1.85 -19.12 -8.68
CA ILE A 216 2.21 -18.29 -7.53
C ILE A 216 1.31 -18.68 -6.37
N GLY A 217 1.88 -19.40 -5.41
CA GLY A 217 1.25 -19.64 -4.12
C GLY A 217 0.93 -18.31 -3.45
N PHE A 218 -0.37 -18.05 -3.26
CA PHE A 218 -0.93 -16.87 -2.61
C PHE A 218 -0.29 -16.58 -1.23
N ASP A 219 0.10 -17.65 -0.53
CA ASP A 219 0.69 -17.60 0.81
C ASP A 219 2.15 -17.14 0.82
N SER A 220 2.88 -17.30 -0.30
CA SER A 220 4.31 -17.00 -0.39
C SER A 220 4.62 -15.50 -0.50
N LEU A 221 3.65 -14.67 -0.88
CA LEU A 221 3.87 -13.22 -1.09
C LEU A 221 3.57 -12.38 0.15
N PHE A 222 2.76 -12.90 1.09
CA PHE A 222 2.27 -12.11 2.22
C PHE A 222 2.46 -12.76 3.59
N GLY A 223 3.14 -13.91 3.69
CA GLY A 223 3.53 -14.48 4.98
C GLY A 223 2.35 -14.82 5.90
N CYS A 224 1.17 -15.09 5.33
CA CYS A 224 0.10 -15.75 6.07
C CYS A 224 0.47 -17.24 6.13
N ASN A 225 1.32 -17.63 7.08
CA ASN A 225 1.26 -18.99 7.58
C ASN A 225 -0.09 -19.11 8.27
N VAL A 226 -1.07 -19.66 7.57
CA VAL A 226 -2.28 -20.21 8.17
C VAL A 226 -1.93 -21.58 8.76
N ASP A 227 -0.83 -21.64 9.52
CA ASP A 227 -0.63 -22.74 10.46
C ASP A 227 -1.47 -22.35 11.67
N GLY A 228 -2.67 -22.92 11.67
CA GLY A 228 -3.70 -22.64 12.65
C GLY A 228 -3.22 -22.86 14.08
N ASP A 229 -3.76 -22.04 14.97
CA ASP A 229 -4.57 -22.55 16.07
C ASP A 229 -5.58 -21.46 16.44
N ILE A 230 -6.85 -21.78 16.26
CA ILE A 230 -7.98 -21.12 16.93
C ILE A 230 -8.06 -21.70 18.34
#